data_AF-A0A091UBA5-F1
#
_entry.id   AF-A0A091UBA5-F1
#
_cell.length_a   1.000
_cell.length_b   1.000
_cell.length_c   1.000
_cell.angle_alpha   90.00
_cell.angle_beta   90.00
_cell.angle_gamma   90.00
#
_symmetry.space_group_name_H-M   'P 1'
#
loop_
_entity.id
_entity.type
_entity.pdbx_description
1 polymer ?
#
loop_
_entity_poly.entity_id
_entity_poly.type
_entity_poly.pdbx_seq_one_letter_code
_entity_poly.pdbx_strand_id
1 'polypeptide(L)'
;NQNDNHNYMYWYLQQPGKGLQLLYYSFGVNQVQEDGIHTGYKANRANIANFSLNISPVKMNHSAVYFCASSLDTTLQSHLLS
;
A
#
# COMPACT_ATOMS: atom_id res chain seq x y z
N ASN A 1 1.65 -5.23 -16.11
CA ASN A 1 0.68 -4.79 -15.09
C ASN A 1 1.26 -5.06 -13.71
N GLN A 2 1.06 -4.16 -12.76
CA GLN A 2 1.57 -4.33 -11.40
C GLN A 2 0.77 -5.36 -10.59
N ASN A 3 -0.48 -5.59 -10.98
CA ASN A 3 -1.41 -6.38 -10.19
C ASN A 3 -1.24 -7.90 -10.33
N ASP A 4 -0.48 -8.41 -11.30
CA ASP A 4 -0.33 -9.87 -11.50
C ASP A 4 -1.67 -10.62 -11.56
N ASN A 5 -2.66 -10.08 -12.28
CA ASN A 5 -4.05 -10.59 -12.34
C ASN A 5 -4.79 -10.66 -10.99
N HIS A 6 -4.24 -10.04 -9.96
CA HIS A 6 -4.89 -9.88 -8.66
C HIS A 6 -5.78 -8.63 -8.64
N ASN A 7 -6.85 -8.68 -7.83
CA ASN A 7 -7.70 -7.52 -7.59
C ASN A 7 -7.10 -6.63 -6.50
N TYR A 8 -6.66 -7.25 -5.40
CA TYR A 8 -6.11 -6.54 -4.26
C TYR A 8 -4.68 -6.09 -4.55
N MET A 9 -4.37 -4.84 -4.24
CA MET A 9 -2.99 -4.34 -4.18
C MET A 9 -2.76 -3.49 -2.96
N TYR A 10 -1.49 -3.42 -2.56
CA TYR A 10 -1.04 -2.81 -1.32
C TYR A 10 0.19 -1.96 -1.59
N TRP A 11 0.30 -0.87 -0.83
CA TRP A 11 1.54 -0.12 -0.67
C TRP A 11 2.00 -0.25 0.77
N TYR A 12 3.26 -0.64 0.93
CA TYR A 12 3.95 -0.67 2.21
C TYR A 12 5.16 0.25 2.19
N LEU A 13 5.51 0.78 3.35
CA LEU A 13 6.80 1.43 3.58
C LEU A 13 7.59 0.65 4.63
N GLN A 14 8.90 0.71 4.51
CA GLN A 14 9.83 0.19 5.51
C GLN A 14 10.89 1.25 5.80
N GLN A 15 10.84 1.82 7.01
CA GLN A 15 11.90 2.68 7.53
C GLN A 15 13.04 1.83 8.11
N PRO A 16 14.28 2.35 8.15
CA PRO A 16 15.40 1.66 8.77
C PRO A 16 15.07 1.19 10.20
N GLY A 17 15.27 -0.09 10.48
CA GLY A 17 15.00 -0.69 11.79
C GLY A 17 13.53 -0.95 12.12
N LYS A 18 12.58 -0.72 11.20
CA LYS A 18 11.15 -1.02 11.36
C LYS A 18 10.70 -2.19 10.49
N GLY A 19 9.60 -2.82 10.90
CA GLY A 19 8.87 -3.78 10.06
C GLY A 19 8.16 -3.11 8.89
N LEU A 20 7.53 -3.91 8.02
CA LEU A 20 6.65 -3.40 6.98
C LEU A 20 5.44 -2.71 7.60
N GLN A 21 5.13 -1.51 7.13
CA GLN A 21 3.99 -0.72 7.58
C GLN A 21 3.08 -0.46 6.38
N LEU A 22 1.80 -0.81 6.51
CA LEU A 22 0.81 -0.58 5.46
C LEU A 22 0.58 0.92 5.30
N LEU A 23 0.56 1.42 4.07
CA LEU A 23 0.18 2.79 3.73
C LEU A 23 -1.24 2.83 3.17
N TYR A 24 -1.46 2.03 2.13
CA TYR A 24 -2.73 1.98 1.41
C TYR A 24 -2.99 0.57 0.90
N TYR A 25 -4.25 0.23 0.75
CA TYR A 25 -4.66 -0.92 -0.03
C TYR A 25 -5.84 -0.58 -0.95
N SER A 26 -6.07 -1.42 -1.94
CA SER A 26 -7.12 -1.24 -2.90
C SER A 26 -7.62 -2.58 -3.42
N PHE A 27 -8.94 -2.76 -3.44
CA PHE A 27 -9.61 -3.99 -3.86
C PHE A 27 -10.31 -3.86 -5.22
N GLY A 28 -10.12 -2.73 -5.91
CA GLY A 28 -10.76 -2.48 -7.20
C GLY A 28 -10.54 -1.06 -7.72
N VAL A 29 -11.12 -0.78 -8.89
CA VAL A 29 -11.04 0.54 -9.53
C VAL A 29 -11.69 1.60 -8.65
N ASN A 30 -10.95 2.68 -8.36
CA ASN A 30 -11.37 3.78 -7.48
C ASN A 30 -11.76 3.33 -6.05
N GLN A 31 -11.34 2.13 -5.63
CA GLN A 31 -11.57 1.61 -4.28
C GLN A 31 -10.23 1.61 -3.54
N VAL A 32 -9.86 2.74 -2.93
CA VAL A 32 -8.58 2.93 -2.23
C VAL A 32 -8.85 3.23 -0.77
N GLN A 33 -8.21 2.49 0.13
CA GLN A 33 -8.32 2.64 1.58
C GLN A 33 -6.96 2.98 2.17
N GLU A 34 -6.95 3.98 3.05
CA GLU A 34 -5.77 4.39 3.83
C GLU A 34 -5.68 3.62 5.16
N ASP A 35 -4.47 3.53 5.70
CA ASP A 35 -4.22 2.95 7.02
C ASP A 35 -4.65 3.85 8.19
N GLY A 36 -4.91 5.14 7.92
CA GLY A 36 -5.34 6.14 8.90
C GLY A 36 -4.23 6.67 9.83
N ILE A 37 -2.97 6.27 9.62
CA ILE A 37 -1.83 6.63 10.48
C ILE A 37 -0.84 7.51 9.73
N HIS A 38 -0.54 7.18 8.46
CA HIS A 38 0.46 7.90 7.69
C HIS A 38 -0.15 9.05 6.89
N THR A 39 0.52 10.22 6.89
CA THR A 39 0.09 11.42 6.16
C THR A 39 1.17 11.86 5.16
N GLY A 40 0.79 12.63 4.13
CA GLY A 40 1.72 13.09 3.09
C GLY A 40 1.84 12.16 1.88
N TYR A 41 1.02 11.11 1.84
CA TYR A 41 0.92 10.12 0.77
C TYR A 41 -0.45 10.23 0.08
N LYS A 42 -0.51 9.92 -1.21
CA LYS A 42 -1.77 9.80 -1.96
C LYS A 42 -1.71 8.62 -2.92
N ALA A 43 -2.54 7.61 -2.69
CA ALA A 43 -2.64 6.47 -3.59
C ALA A 43 -3.80 6.62 -4.59
N ASN A 44 -3.65 6.06 -5.79
CA ASN A 44 -4.68 6.10 -6.84
C ASN A 44 -4.77 4.76 -7.60
N ARG A 45 -6.00 4.27 -7.79
CA ARG A 45 -6.30 3.02 -8.53
C ARG A 45 -7.27 3.28 -9.68
N ALA A 46 -6.82 3.98 -10.71
CA ALA A 46 -7.65 4.32 -11.87
C ALA A 46 -8.02 3.09 -12.74
N ASN A 47 -7.29 1.99 -12.63
CA ASN A 47 -7.61 0.71 -13.28
C ASN A 47 -7.08 -0.47 -12.43
N ILE A 48 -7.55 -1.69 -12.71
CA ILE A 48 -7.12 -2.88 -11.95
C ILE A 48 -5.62 -3.17 -12.16
N ALA A 49 -5.03 -2.84 -13.30
CA ALA A 49 -3.64 -3.19 -13.60
C ALA A 49 -2.60 -2.40 -12.79
N ASN A 50 -2.91 -1.17 -12.37
CA ASN A 50 -1.92 -0.22 -11.84
C ASN A 50 -2.40 0.49 -10.57
N PHE A 51 -1.61 0.45 -9.50
CA PHE A 51 -1.86 1.14 -8.24
C PHE A 51 -0.71 2.11 -7.94
N SER A 52 -0.91 3.41 -8.13
CA SER A 52 0.15 4.41 -7.94
C SER A 52 0.14 5.00 -6.54
N LEU A 53 1.34 5.34 -6.04
CA LEU A 53 1.56 6.08 -4.80
C LEU A 53 2.28 7.39 -5.15
N ASN A 54 1.67 8.51 -4.80
CA ASN A 54 2.21 9.85 -5.02
C ASN A 54 2.65 10.45 -3.70
N ILE A 55 3.85 11.04 -3.69
CA ILE A 55 4.44 11.74 -2.55
C ILE A 55 4.82 13.13 -3.03
N SER A 56 4.08 14.16 -2.59
CA SER A 56 4.36 15.54 -3.00
C SER A 56 3.86 16.53 -1.95
N PRO A 57 4.73 17.41 -1.41
CA PRO A 57 6.18 17.45 -1.64
C PRO A 57 6.91 16.30 -0.93
N VAL A 58 8.06 15.87 -1.48
CA VAL A 58 8.94 14.91 -0.81
C VAL A 58 9.70 15.62 0.32
N LYS A 59 9.76 14.98 1.49
CA LYS A 59 10.42 15.48 2.71
C LYS A 59 11.37 14.39 3.25
N MET A 60 12.31 14.76 4.12
CA MET A 60 13.28 13.81 4.68
C MET A 60 12.61 12.65 5.43
N ASN A 61 11.47 12.88 6.09
CA ASN A 61 10.72 11.85 6.81
C ASN A 61 10.05 10.81 5.88
N HIS A 62 10.03 11.04 4.57
CA HIS A 62 9.59 10.06 3.57
C HIS A 62 10.73 9.13 3.12
N SER A 63 11.93 9.21 3.71
CA SER A 63 13.02 8.27 3.43
C SER A 63 12.68 6.88 3.97
N ALA A 64 12.42 5.95 3.06
CA ALA A 64 12.05 4.56 3.33
C ALA A 64 12.23 3.72 2.06
N VAL A 65 12.20 2.40 2.20
CA VAL A 65 11.97 1.49 1.07
C VAL A 65 10.46 1.34 0.89
N TYR A 66 9.99 1.43 -0.34
CA TYR A 66 8.57 1.32 -0.68
C TYR A 66 8.31 0.03 -1.44
N PHE A 67 7.36 -0.76 -0.99
CA PHE A 67 6.99 -2.04 -1.59
C PHE A 67 5.56 -1.97 -2.11
N CYS A 68 5.34 -2.53 -3.30
CA CYS A 68 4.00 -2.88 -3.75
C CYS A 68 3.82 -4.39 -3.67
N ALA A 69 2.61 -4.82 -3.33
CA ALA A 69 2.22 -6.22 -3.31
C ALA A 69 0.81 -6.35 -3.91
N SER A 70 0.45 -7.56 -4.32
CA SER A 70 -0.88 -7.87 -4.85
C SER A 70 -1.35 -9.25 -4.36
N SER A 71 -2.66 -9.47 -4.27
CA SER A 71 -3.24 -10.75 -3.86
C SER A 71 -4.60 -11.04 -4.51
N LEU A 72 -4.87 -12.31 -4.83
CA LEU A 72 -6.19 -12.76 -5.32
C LEU A 72 -7.31 -12.44 -4.32
N ASP A 73 -7.05 -12.65 -3.03
CA ASP A 73 -7.99 -12.41 -1.93
C ASP A 73 -7.25 -11.85 -0.70
N THR A 74 -7.97 -11.14 0.18
CA THR A 74 -7.44 -10.74 1.47
C THR A 74 -7.71 -11.87 2.47
N THR A 75 -6.71 -12.70 2.75
CA THR A 75 -6.76 -13.50 3.98
C THR A 75 -6.62 -12.53 5.15
N LEU A 76 -7.67 -12.36 5.96
CA LEU A 76 -7.54 -11.71 7.27
C LEU A 76 -6.61 -12.55 8.13
N GLN A 77 -5.30 -12.29 8.06
CA GLN A 77 -4.37 -12.79 9.06
C GLN A 77 -4.60 -11.96 10.32
N SER A 78 -5.52 -12.44 11.17
CA SER A 78 -5.45 -12.11 12.59
C SER A 78 -4.15 -12.73 13.09
N HIS A 79 -3.11 -11.90 13.22
CA HIS A 79 -2.04 -12.23 14.15
C HIS A 79 -2.69 -12.25 15.53
N LEU A 80 -3.23 -13.41 15.93
CA LEU A 80 -3.32 -13.76 17.34
C LEU A 80 -1.86 -13.82 17.79
N LEU A 81 -1.39 -12.71 18.36
CA LEU A 81 -0.20 -12.68 19.19
C LEU A 81 -0.51 -13.59 20.39
N SER A 82 -0.29 -14.89 20.22
CA SER A 82 -0.13 -15.84 21.32
C SER A 82 1.21 -15.64 21.98
#